data_AF-A0AAN0VMX9-F1
#
_entry.id   AF-A0AAN0VMX9-F1
#
_cell.length_a   1.000
_cell.length_b   1.000
_cell.length_c   1.000
_cell.angle_alpha   90.00
_cell.angle_beta   90.00
_cell.angle_gamma   90.00
#
_symmetry.space_group_name_H-M   'P 1'
#
loop_
_entity.id
_entity.type
_entity.pdbx_description
1 polymer ?
#
loop_
_entity_poly.entity_id
_entity_poly.type
_entity_poly.pdbx_seq_one_letter_code
_entity_poly.pdbx_strand_id
1 'polypeptide(L)'
;MQTVSVRIPDDDLAWLVELQLPDAASPSDKIRALIADARRRIKGAHDFVRCAALFREQVRPVLDAIDAYEHATHQRSEIVTLLAAQLPELMASLVTAVPPGKPVAEAADELEARLTAKSMRMLLGLLRLAVTGNPTAYHPEVLDPYVREVKELANLIQPAQAAR
;
A
#
# COMPACT_ATOMS: atom_id res chain seq x y z
N MET A 1 -37.51 -0.88 7.23
CA MET A 1 -36.73 -0.71 5.98
C MET A 1 -37.60 0.07 5.01
N GLN A 2 -37.07 1.13 4.39
CA GLN A 2 -37.75 1.81 3.28
C GLN A 2 -37.26 1.22 1.95
N THR A 3 -38.19 0.95 1.04
CA THR A 3 -37.88 0.45 -0.31
C THR A 3 -37.62 1.63 -1.24
N VAL A 4 -36.46 1.62 -1.91
CA VAL A 4 -36.09 2.64 -2.91
C VAL A 4 -36.05 1.95 -4.28
N SER A 5 -36.78 2.49 -5.25
CA SER A 5 -36.70 2.05 -6.65
C SER A 5 -35.62 2.85 -7.36
N VAL A 6 -34.62 2.17 -7.91
CA VAL A 6 -33.49 2.77 -8.64
C VAL A 6 -33.46 2.19 -10.03
N ARG A 7 -33.25 3.04 -11.05
CA ARG A 7 -33.00 2.58 -12.42
C ARG A 7 -31.50 2.31 -12.58
N ILE A 8 -31.18 1.09 -12.95
CA ILE A 8 -29.81 0.63 -13.18
C ILE A 8 -29.75 0.20 -14.66
N PRO A 9 -28.74 0.61 -15.44
CA PRO A 9 -28.52 0.11 -16.79
C PRO A 9 -28.39 -1.42 -16.82
N ASP A 10 -28.80 -2.05 -17.93
CA ASP A 10 -28.78 -3.51 -18.04
C ASP A 10 -27.37 -4.10 -17.90
N ASP A 11 -26.34 -3.38 -18.38
CA ASP A 11 -24.94 -3.78 -18.25
C ASP A 11 -24.47 -3.83 -16.78
N ASP A 12 -24.85 -2.84 -15.98
CA ASP A 12 -24.52 -2.76 -14.56
C ASP A 12 -25.25 -3.86 -13.75
N LEU A 13 -26.47 -4.22 -14.17
CA LEU A 13 -27.23 -5.33 -13.58
C LEU A 13 -26.56 -6.67 -13.88
N ALA A 14 -26.12 -6.88 -15.13
CA ALA A 14 -25.39 -8.09 -15.52
C ALA A 14 -24.10 -8.24 -14.69
N TRP A 15 -23.32 -7.17 -14.55
CA TRP A 15 -22.13 -7.16 -13.70
C TRP A 15 -22.45 -7.49 -12.22
N LEU A 16 -23.52 -6.91 -11.67
CA LEU A 16 -23.98 -7.21 -10.30
C LEU A 16 -24.36 -8.69 -10.11
N VAL A 17 -24.94 -9.33 -11.13
CA VAL A 17 -25.30 -10.75 -11.09
C VAL A 17 -24.06 -11.63 -11.10
N GLU A 18 -23.04 -11.27 -11.88
CA GLU A 18 -21.77 -12.01 -11.97
C GLU A 18 -20.87 -11.83 -10.75
N LEU A 19 -20.97 -10.69 -10.06
CA LEU A 19 -20.13 -10.38 -8.90
C LEU A 19 -20.29 -11.41 -7.77
N GLN A 20 -19.24 -12.16 -7.45
CA GLN A 20 -19.24 -13.08 -6.31
C GLN A 20 -18.76 -12.36 -5.06
N LEU A 21 -19.65 -12.25 -4.07
CA LEU A 21 -19.33 -11.69 -2.75
C LEU A 21 -19.60 -12.77 -1.69
N PRO A 22 -18.76 -12.87 -0.64
CA PRO A 22 -19.04 -13.71 0.52
C PRO A 22 -20.39 -13.28 1.12
N ASP A 23 -21.29 -14.24 1.35
CA ASP A 23 -22.59 -14.07 2.01
C ASP A 23 -23.65 -13.21 1.28
N ALA A 24 -23.51 -12.95 -0.03
CA ALA A 24 -24.51 -12.20 -0.79
C ALA A 24 -24.98 -12.95 -2.06
N ALA A 25 -26.15 -13.61 -1.96
CA ALA A 25 -26.75 -14.37 -3.05
C ALA A 25 -27.68 -13.52 -3.94
N SER A 26 -28.45 -12.59 -3.36
CA SER A 26 -29.39 -11.75 -4.14
C SER A 26 -28.73 -10.45 -4.62
N PRO A 27 -29.15 -9.87 -5.77
CA PRO A 27 -28.68 -8.56 -6.21
C PRO A 27 -28.87 -7.47 -5.15
N SER A 28 -29.96 -7.53 -4.38
CA SER A 28 -30.20 -6.60 -3.26
C SER A 28 -29.24 -6.79 -2.08
N ASP A 29 -28.78 -8.01 -1.82
CA ASP A 29 -27.76 -8.27 -0.79
C ASP A 29 -26.38 -7.82 -1.26
N LYS A 30 -26.06 -8.03 -2.55
CA LYS A 30 -24.81 -7.53 -3.15
C LYS A 30 -24.74 -6.00 -3.12
N ILE A 31 -25.83 -5.31 -3.47
CA ILE A 31 -25.92 -3.85 -3.35
C ILE A 31 -25.73 -3.42 -1.89
N ARG A 32 -26.35 -4.11 -0.92
CA ARG A 32 -26.17 -3.82 0.51
C ARG A 32 -24.72 -4.03 0.95
N ALA A 33 -24.07 -5.10 0.50
CA ALA A 33 -22.66 -5.38 0.77
C ALA A 33 -21.74 -4.31 0.17
N LEU A 34 -21.98 -3.89 -1.08
CA LEU A 34 -21.24 -2.81 -1.74
C LEU A 34 -21.43 -1.47 -1.03
N ILE A 35 -22.66 -1.13 -0.61
CA ILE A 35 -22.93 0.11 0.15
C ILE A 35 -22.28 0.04 1.53
N ALA A 36 -22.34 -1.11 2.21
CA ALA A 36 -21.68 -1.30 3.50
C ALA A 36 -20.17 -1.18 3.36
N ASP A 37 -19.60 -1.72 2.29
CA ASP A 37 -18.19 -1.60 1.96
C ASP A 37 -17.79 -0.16 1.63
N ALA A 38 -18.54 0.52 0.74
CA ALA A 38 -18.35 1.94 0.46
C ALA A 38 -18.44 2.80 1.73
N ARG A 39 -19.40 2.50 2.62
CA ARG A 39 -19.56 3.19 3.90
C ARG A 39 -18.38 2.88 4.85
N ARG A 40 -17.86 1.66 4.85
CA ARG A 40 -16.64 1.29 5.61
C ARG A 40 -15.42 1.99 5.05
N ARG A 41 -15.27 2.11 3.74
CA ARG A 41 -14.20 2.88 3.08
C ARG A 41 -14.29 4.36 3.44
N ILE A 42 -15.48 4.96 3.36
CA ILE A 42 -15.69 6.37 3.72
C ILE A 42 -15.45 6.61 5.22
N LYS A 43 -15.96 5.75 6.11
CA LYS A 43 -15.75 5.89 7.56
C LYS A 43 -14.34 5.52 8.02
N GLY A 44 -13.68 4.60 7.32
CA GLY A 44 -12.33 4.12 7.60
C GLY A 44 -11.24 4.97 6.97
N ALA A 45 -11.54 5.76 5.94
CA ALA A 45 -10.60 6.69 5.30
C ALA A 45 -10.11 7.82 6.24
N HIS A 46 -10.74 8.00 7.40
CA HIS A 46 -10.30 8.99 8.41
C HIS A 46 -9.52 8.36 9.56
N ASP A 47 -9.45 7.02 9.62
CA ASP A 47 -8.72 6.28 10.63
C ASP A 47 -7.54 5.58 9.94
N PHE A 48 -6.34 6.11 10.18
CA PHE A 48 -5.10 5.61 9.63
C PHE A 48 -4.94 4.09 9.84
N VAL A 49 -5.31 3.58 11.02
CA VAL A 49 -5.13 2.16 11.37
C VAL A 49 -6.04 1.27 10.54
N ARG A 50 -7.30 1.69 10.35
CA ARG A 50 -8.26 0.95 9.53
C ARG A 50 -7.91 1.01 8.05
N CYS A 51 -7.45 2.16 7.57
CA CYS A 51 -7.02 2.32 6.19
C CYS A 51 -5.79 1.44 5.88
N ALA A 52 -4.81 1.43 6.78
CA ALA A 52 -3.65 0.55 6.67
C ALA A 52 -4.03 -0.94 6.71
N ALA A 53 -4.98 -1.32 7.58
CA ALA A 53 -5.48 -2.69 7.62
C ALA A 53 -6.16 -3.11 6.30
N LEU A 54 -7.01 -2.27 5.72
CA LEU A 54 -7.66 -2.53 4.43
C LEU A 54 -6.66 -2.71 3.29
N PHE A 55 -5.57 -1.93 3.27
CA PHE A 55 -4.52 -2.11 2.27
C PHE A 55 -3.68 -3.37 2.53
N ARG A 56 -3.41 -3.72 3.78
CA ARG A 56 -2.73 -4.98 4.12
C ARG A 56 -3.56 -6.19 3.71
N GLU A 57 -4.88 -6.16 3.92
CA GLU A 57 -5.79 -7.21 3.48
C GLU A 57 -5.77 -7.39 1.95
N GLN A 58 -5.65 -6.30 1.18
CA GLN A 58 -5.53 -6.37 -0.28
C GLN A 58 -4.20 -6.97 -0.74
N VAL A 59 -3.10 -6.73 -0.01
CA VAL A 59 -1.77 -7.28 -0.33
C VAL A 59 -1.61 -8.71 0.19
N ARG A 60 -2.43 -9.14 1.15
CA ARG A 60 -2.34 -10.45 1.79
C ARG A 60 -2.35 -11.65 0.83
N PRO A 61 -3.22 -11.74 -0.20
CA PRO A 61 -3.21 -12.87 -1.13
C PRO A 61 -1.90 -13.00 -1.91
N VAL A 62 -1.27 -11.87 -2.23
CA VAL A 62 0.04 -11.85 -2.91
C VAL A 62 1.13 -12.35 -1.97
N LEU A 63 1.11 -11.90 -0.71
CA LEU A 63 2.04 -12.40 0.31
C LEU A 63 1.89 -13.90 0.55
N ASP A 64 0.66 -14.41 0.68
CA ASP A 64 0.43 -15.83 0.92
C ASP A 64 0.87 -16.69 -0.30
N ALA A 65 0.69 -16.21 -1.53
CA ALA A 65 1.18 -16.87 -2.73
C ALA A 65 2.71 -16.88 -2.81
N ILE A 66 3.35 -15.78 -2.38
CA ILE A 66 4.80 -15.66 -2.32
C ILE A 66 5.35 -16.57 -1.22
N ASP A 67 4.78 -16.57 -0.01
CA ASP A 67 5.18 -17.48 1.08
C ASP A 67 5.10 -18.95 0.64
N ALA A 68 4.06 -19.34 -0.10
CA ALA A 68 3.95 -20.69 -0.65
C ALA A 68 5.08 -21.01 -1.65
N TYR A 69 5.46 -20.05 -2.50
CA TYR A 69 6.60 -20.18 -3.41
C TYR A 69 7.95 -20.25 -2.67
N GLU A 70 8.13 -19.45 -1.62
CA GLU A 70 9.35 -19.42 -0.80
C GLU A 70 9.53 -20.71 0.00
N HIS A 71 8.43 -21.27 0.52
CA HIS A 71 8.44 -22.57 1.18
C HIS A 71 8.84 -23.70 0.23
N ALA A 72 8.42 -23.64 -1.04
CA ALA A 72 8.77 -24.65 -2.04
C ALA A 72 10.22 -24.53 -2.55
N THR A 73 10.76 -23.31 -2.59
CA THR A 73 12.09 -23.04 -3.17
C THR A 73 13.19 -22.85 -2.12
N HIS A 74 12.86 -22.83 -0.83
CA HIS A 74 13.75 -22.49 0.28
C HIS A 74 14.49 -21.15 0.11
N GLN A 75 13.98 -20.27 -0.75
CA GLN A 75 14.50 -18.93 -0.98
C GLN A 75 13.48 -17.93 -0.48
N ARG A 76 13.94 -17.01 0.38
CA ARG A 76 13.10 -15.95 0.95
C ARG A 76 13.49 -14.60 0.38
N SER A 77 12.51 -13.74 0.11
CA SER A 77 12.71 -12.36 -0.34
C SER A 77 12.34 -11.36 0.75
N GLU A 78 13.37 -10.81 1.42
CA GLU A 78 13.22 -9.72 2.38
C GLU A 78 12.77 -8.41 1.72
N ILE A 79 13.08 -8.23 0.42
CA ILE A 79 12.62 -7.06 -0.35
C ILE A 79 11.10 -7.05 -0.45
N VAL A 80 10.51 -8.18 -0.85
CA VAL A 80 9.06 -8.31 -0.99
C VAL A 80 8.39 -8.13 0.37
N THR A 81 8.94 -8.76 1.42
CA THR A 81 8.42 -8.65 2.78
C THR A 81 8.43 -7.19 3.28
N LEU A 82 9.54 -6.47 3.04
CA LEU A 82 9.69 -5.06 3.43
C LEU A 82 8.68 -4.16 2.69
N LEU A 83 8.57 -4.31 1.36
CA LEU A 83 7.68 -3.49 0.56
C LEU A 83 6.21 -3.77 0.86
N ALA A 84 5.83 -5.04 0.98
CA ALA A 84 4.47 -5.44 1.31
C ALA A 84 4.03 -4.98 2.70
N ALA A 85 4.97 -4.81 3.65
CA ALA A 85 4.67 -4.24 4.95
C ALA A 85 4.57 -2.70 4.93
N GLN A 86 5.47 -2.02 4.23
CA GLN A 86 5.61 -0.56 4.30
C GLN A 86 4.69 0.20 3.33
N LEU A 87 4.39 -0.35 2.15
CA LEU A 87 3.53 0.29 1.13
C LEU A 87 2.08 0.51 1.62
N PRO A 88 1.39 -0.47 2.23
CA PRO A 88 0.01 -0.28 2.72
C PRO A 88 -0.11 0.89 3.68
N GLU A 89 0.89 1.07 4.54
CA GLU A 89 0.88 2.14 5.50
C GLU A 89 1.26 3.50 4.87
N LEU A 90 2.08 3.54 3.82
CA LEU A 90 2.35 4.77 3.07
C LEU A 90 1.08 5.23 2.34
N MET A 91 0.38 4.29 1.72
CA MET A 91 -0.92 4.52 1.09
C MET A 91 -1.96 5.00 2.11
N ALA A 92 -2.00 4.40 3.30
CA ALA A 92 -2.86 4.85 4.38
C ALA A 92 -2.55 6.30 4.79
N SER A 93 -1.26 6.66 4.94
CA SER A 93 -0.87 8.04 5.26
C SER A 93 -1.34 9.05 4.21
N LEU A 94 -1.31 8.69 2.92
CA LEU A 94 -1.82 9.54 1.83
C LEU A 94 -3.35 9.70 1.89
N VAL A 95 -4.07 8.59 2.08
CA VAL A 95 -5.53 8.60 2.10
C VAL A 95 -6.08 9.32 3.33
N THR A 96 -5.43 9.19 4.48
CA THR A 96 -5.88 9.84 5.72
C THR A 96 -5.30 11.24 5.93
N ALA A 97 -4.51 11.75 4.97
CA ALA A 97 -3.78 13.00 5.09
C ALA A 97 -4.69 14.23 5.27
N VAL A 98 -5.86 14.22 4.64
CA VAL A 98 -6.79 15.35 4.62
C VAL A 98 -8.13 14.88 5.14
N PRO A 99 -8.50 15.23 6.39
CA PRO A 99 -9.86 15.02 6.87
C PRO A 99 -10.84 15.83 6.01
N PRO A 100 -12.04 15.29 5.71
CA PRO A 100 -13.03 15.97 4.91
C PRO A 100 -13.44 17.26 5.63
N GLY A 101 -13.36 18.38 4.89
CA GLY A 101 -13.72 19.69 5.40
C GLY A 101 -12.58 20.52 6.01
N LYS A 102 -11.33 20.03 6.00
CA LYS A 102 -10.15 20.86 6.32
C LYS A 102 -9.38 21.28 5.06
N PRO A 103 -8.84 22.51 5.02
CA PRO A 103 -8.00 22.96 3.92
C PRO A 103 -6.68 22.18 3.89
N VAL A 104 -6.31 21.70 2.70
CA VAL A 104 -5.07 20.94 2.46
C VAL A 104 -3.82 21.70 2.92
N ALA A 105 -3.84 23.03 2.86
CA ALA A 105 -2.71 23.88 3.22
C ALA A 105 -2.23 23.70 4.67
N GLU A 106 -3.12 23.43 5.63
CA GLU A 106 -2.73 23.24 7.03
C GLU A 106 -2.10 21.86 7.28
N ALA A 107 -2.41 20.87 6.43
CA ALA A 107 -1.95 19.50 6.58
C ALA A 107 -0.80 19.14 5.63
N ALA A 108 -0.50 20.00 4.65
CA ALA A 108 0.48 19.76 3.59
C ALA A 108 1.90 19.59 4.14
N ASP A 109 2.36 20.49 5.01
CA ASP A 109 3.72 20.46 5.55
C ASP A 109 3.97 19.20 6.40
N GLU A 110 3.03 18.84 7.27
CA GLU A 110 3.15 17.63 8.07
C GLU A 110 3.03 16.36 7.22
N LEU A 111 2.20 16.38 6.18
CA LEU A 111 2.08 15.27 5.25
C LEU A 111 3.40 15.06 4.50
N GLU A 112 3.97 16.13 3.95
CA GLU A 112 5.25 16.10 3.25
C GLU A 112 6.35 15.54 4.16
N ALA A 113 6.46 16.03 5.40
CA ALA A 113 7.43 15.54 6.36
C ALA A 113 7.23 14.05 6.67
N ARG A 114 5.99 13.60 6.88
CA ARG A 114 5.67 12.18 7.17
C ARG A 114 5.97 11.26 5.99
N LEU A 115 5.57 11.65 4.78
CA LEU A 115 5.82 10.88 3.55
C LEU A 115 7.31 10.80 3.24
N THR A 116 8.02 11.93 3.38
CA THR A 116 9.47 11.99 3.17
C THR A 116 10.20 11.10 4.16
N ALA A 117 9.90 11.22 5.46
CA ALA A 117 10.53 10.40 6.50
C ALA A 117 10.26 8.89 6.30
N LYS A 118 9.09 8.53 5.75
CA LYS A 118 8.75 7.13 5.49
C LYS A 118 9.42 6.59 4.23
N SER A 119 9.42 7.36 3.16
CA SER A 119 10.09 7.03 1.91
C SER A 119 11.60 6.88 2.12
N MET A 120 12.20 7.77 2.90
CA MET A 120 13.62 7.67 3.28
C MET A 120 13.91 6.43 4.12
N ARG A 121 13.02 6.06 5.06
CA ARG A 121 13.17 4.80 5.82
C ARG A 121 13.07 3.56 4.93
N MET A 122 12.17 3.55 3.95
CA MET A 122 12.07 2.47 2.97
C MET A 122 13.35 2.38 2.13
N LEU A 123 13.86 3.51 1.65
CA LEU A 123 15.12 3.58 0.91
C LEU A 123 16.29 3.05 1.74
N LEU A 124 16.42 3.49 3.00
CA LEU A 124 17.45 2.98 3.92
C LEU A 124 17.31 1.48 4.18
N GLY A 125 16.08 0.96 4.28
CA GLY A 125 15.82 -0.47 4.42
C GLY A 125 16.29 -1.27 3.20
N LEU A 126 15.97 -0.80 1.99
CA LEU A 126 16.44 -1.41 0.74
C LEU A 126 17.96 -1.35 0.59
N LEU A 127 18.56 -0.21 0.94
CA LEU A 127 20.03 -0.07 0.92
C LEU A 127 20.72 -0.94 1.95
N ARG A 128 20.12 -1.11 3.14
CA ARG A 128 20.66 -2.03 4.14
C ARG A 128 20.69 -3.45 3.58
N LEU A 129 19.60 -3.90 2.96
CA LEU A 129 19.53 -5.21 2.30
C LEU A 129 20.57 -5.35 1.19
N ALA A 130 20.79 -4.29 0.42
CA ALA A 130 21.78 -4.27 -0.67
C ALA A 130 23.23 -4.32 -0.18
N VAL A 131 23.54 -3.69 0.96
CA VAL A 131 24.90 -3.60 1.51
C VAL A 131 25.24 -4.80 2.40
N THR A 132 24.26 -5.44 3.03
CA THR A 132 24.47 -6.72 3.71
C THR A 132 24.76 -7.79 2.66
N GLY A 133 25.99 -8.28 2.59
CA GLY A 133 26.49 -9.22 1.56
C GLY A 133 25.87 -10.62 1.52
N ASN A 134 24.65 -10.78 2.03
CA ASN A 134 23.82 -11.97 1.85
C ASN A 134 22.34 -11.56 1.76
N PRO A 135 21.93 -10.81 0.72
CA PRO A 135 20.53 -10.45 0.53
C PRO A 135 19.74 -11.74 0.30
N THR A 136 18.85 -12.05 1.24
CA THR A 136 17.75 -13.00 1.04
C THR A 136 16.79 -12.36 0.05
N ALA A 137 17.13 -12.45 -1.23
CA ALA A 137 16.37 -11.93 -2.36
C ALA A 137 16.42 -12.96 -3.48
N TYR A 138 15.35 -13.05 -4.28
CA TYR A 138 15.31 -13.96 -5.43
C TYR A 138 16.45 -13.69 -6.42
N HIS A 139 16.78 -12.42 -6.62
CA HIS A 139 17.88 -11.98 -7.47
C HIS A 139 18.65 -10.86 -6.74
N PRO A 140 19.80 -11.17 -6.12
CA PRO A 140 20.59 -10.18 -5.39
C PRO A 140 21.15 -9.09 -6.31
N GLU A 141 21.39 -9.44 -7.58
CA GLU A 141 21.93 -8.57 -8.64
C GLU A 141 21.05 -7.36 -8.97
N VAL A 142 19.76 -7.40 -8.63
CA VAL A 142 18.82 -6.28 -8.87
C VAL A 142 19.19 -5.04 -8.05
N LEU A 143 19.90 -5.21 -6.93
CA LEU A 143 20.28 -4.13 -6.04
C LEU A 143 21.66 -3.51 -6.37
N ASP A 144 22.51 -4.22 -7.13
CA ASP A 144 23.88 -3.80 -7.43
C ASP A 144 24.00 -2.45 -8.16
N PRO A 145 23.15 -2.13 -9.16
CA PRO A 145 23.17 -0.82 -9.82
C PRO A 145 22.87 0.32 -8.84
N TYR A 146 21.90 0.12 -7.94
CA TYR A 146 21.48 1.14 -6.98
C TYR A 146 22.53 1.38 -5.89
N VAL A 147 23.31 0.36 -5.50
CA VAL A 147 24.45 0.53 -4.57
C VAL A 147 25.51 1.43 -5.18
N ARG A 148 25.76 1.33 -6.49
CA ARG A 148 26.68 2.21 -7.21
C ARG A 148 26.19 3.65 -7.22
N GLU A 149 24.94 3.87 -7.61
CA GLU A 149 24.34 5.21 -7.61
C GLU A 149 24.32 5.85 -6.22
N VAL A 150 24.02 5.07 -5.17
CA VAL A 150 24.05 5.59 -3.80
C VAL A 150 25.46 5.93 -3.34
N LYS A 151 26.49 5.18 -3.74
CA LYS A 151 27.88 5.58 -3.49
C LYS A 151 28.25 6.88 -4.18
N GLU A 152 27.82 7.08 -5.43
CA GLU A 152 28.04 8.32 -6.17
C GLU A 152 27.34 9.50 -5.48
N LEU A 153 26.07 9.33 -5.08
CA LEU A 153 25.32 10.34 -4.33
C LEU A 153 25.97 10.63 -2.97
N ALA A 154 26.42 9.63 -2.23
CA ALA A 154 27.10 9.82 -0.94
C ALA A 154 28.41 10.62 -1.10
N ASN A 155 29.17 10.35 -2.16
CA ASN A 155 30.40 11.09 -2.49
C ASN A 155 30.12 12.54 -2.89
N LEU A 156 28.95 12.84 -3.47
CA LEU A 156 28.52 14.19 -3.84
C LEU A 156 27.89 14.95 -2.66
N ILE A 157 27.28 14.24 -1.70
CA ILE A 157 26.68 14.83 -0.50
C ILE A 157 27.76 15.35 0.46
N GLN A 158 28.90 14.65 0.60
CA GLN A 158 30.01 15.10 1.46
C GLN A 158 30.49 16.54 1.15
N PRO A 159 30.83 16.91 -0.10
CA PRO A 159 31.22 18.29 -0.41
C PRO A 159 30.05 19.28 -0.32
N ALA A 160 28.81 18.86 -0.61
CA ALA A 160 27.63 19.72 -0.53
C ALA A 160 27.22 20.06 0.92
N GLN A 161 27.46 19.15 1.87
CA GLN A 161 27.25 19.41 3.30
C GLN A 161 28.40 20.20 3.93
N ALA A 162 29.63 20.08 3.41
CA ALA A 162 30.76 20.89 3.87
C ALA A 162 30.68 22.36 3.44
N ALA A 163 29.83 22.69 2.46
CA ALA A 163 29.59 24.03 1.95
C ALA A 163 28.30 24.70 2.48
N ARG A 164 27.50 23.98 3.28
CA ARG A 164 26.31 24.50 3.99
C ARG A 164 26.65 24.82 5.44
#